data_AF-A0A146KDU1-F1
#
_entry.id   AF-A0A146KDU1-F1
#
_cell.length_a   1.000
_cell.length_b   1.000
_cell.length_c   1.000
_cell.angle_alpha   90.00
_cell.angle_beta   90.00
_cell.angle_gamma   90.00
#
_symmetry.space_group_name_H-M   'P 1'
#
loop_
_entity.id
_entity.type
_entity.pdbx_description
1 polymer ?
#
loop_
_entity_poly.entity_id
_entity_poly.type
_entity_poly.pdbx_seq_one_letter_code
_entity_poly.pdbx_strand_id
1 'polypeptide(L)'
;HNQIRVDSSYKLTDLKQLEPFNECQSLEIRNNQINNCISLYRLLQLKTLNLSHNQIEKLPSLVPLSNLQTLDVSNNKISSLDFLVSQQSLQELQIAQNCIKELVVLPLSMVRLNVEQNEISSLEPVRHSRLQFLNVSQNKISNQSEIKILLQMLELRQVSIVKNPISKDLPADFKQQFQGG
;
A
#
# COMPACT_ATOMS: atom_id res chain seq x y z
N HIS A 1 -11.83 4.68 24.10
CA HIS A 1 -11.33 5.49 22.97
C HIS A 1 -11.08 4.56 21.80
N ASN A 2 -11.62 4.86 20.61
CA ASN A 2 -11.56 3.95 19.45
C ASN A 2 -10.27 4.14 18.63
N GLN A 3 -9.27 4.80 19.21
CA GLN A 3 -8.00 5.10 18.57
C GLN A 3 -6.88 4.84 19.56
N ILE A 4 -5.83 4.18 19.10
CA ILE A 4 -4.63 3.87 19.87
C ILE A 4 -3.43 4.34 19.07
N ARG A 5 -2.57 5.12 19.73
CA ARG A 5 -1.29 5.53 19.20
C ARG A 5 -0.19 5.09 20.15
N VAL A 6 0.78 4.36 19.63
CA VAL A 6 1.96 3.91 20.35
C VAL A 6 3.17 4.60 19.73
N ASP A 7 3.92 5.32 20.54
CA ASP A 7 5.15 5.96 20.09
C ASP A 7 6.34 4.98 20.02
N SER A 8 7.49 5.46 19.57
CA SER A 8 8.71 4.67 19.37
C SER A 8 9.42 4.27 20.67
N SER A 9 9.07 4.86 21.81
CA SER A 9 9.73 4.58 23.10
C SER A 9 9.47 3.16 23.61
N TYR A 10 8.34 2.57 23.20
CA TYR A 10 7.94 1.21 23.56
C TYR A 10 8.77 0.13 22.86
N LYS A 11 9.42 0.45 21.73
CA LYS A 11 10.25 -0.48 20.95
C LYS A 11 9.55 -1.83 20.70
N LEU A 12 8.25 -1.78 20.39
CA LEU A 12 7.45 -2.98 20.20
C LEU A 12 8.00 -3.82 19.05
N THR A 13 8.05 -5.13 19.24
CA THR A 13 8.40 -6.13 18.21
C THR A 13 7.20 -6.92 17.70
N ASP A 14 6.11 -6.93 18.47
CA ASP A 14 4.83 -7.55 18.12
C ASP A 14 3.63 -6.74 18.64
N LEU A 15 2.43 -7.22 18.37
CA LEU A 15 1.16 -6.56 18.70
C LEU A 15 0.37 -7.27 19.83
N LYS A 16 0.96 -8.23 20.53
CA LYS A 16 0.24 -9.06 21.53
C LYS A 16 -0.34 -8.24 22.67
N GLN A 17 0.40 -7.21 23.09
CA GLN A 17 -0.02 -6.31 24.17
C GLN A 17 -1.27 -5.48 23.82
N LEU A 18 -1.64 -5.45 22.54
CA LEU A 18 -2.77 -4.68 22.04
C LEU A 18 -4.04 -5.52 21.84
N GLU A 19 -3.96 -6.84 22.03
CA GLU A 19 -5.09 -7.77 21.92
C GLU A 19 -6.32 -7.38 22.79
N PRO A 20 -6.16 -6.82 24.01
CA PRO A 20 -7.31 -6.39 24.82
C PRO A 20 -8.12 -5.23 24.20
N PHE A 21 -7.57 -4.51 23.23
CA PHE A 21 -8.23 -3.36 22.60
C PHE A 21 -8.92 -3.74 21.29
N ASN A 22 -9.67 -4.84 21.30
CA ASN A 22 -10.39 -5.38 20.14
C ASN A 22 -11.47 -4.45 19.54
N GLU A 23 -11.94 -3.46 20.32
CA GLU A 23 -12.85 -2.40 19.87
C GLU A 23 -12.13 -1.21 19.18
N CYS A 24 -10.80 -1.25 19.07
CA CYS A 24 -10.02 -0.19 18.44
C CYS A 24 -10.33 -0.10 16.94
N GLN A 25 -10.62 1.11 16.46
CA GLN A 25 -10.92 1.40 15.05
C GLN A 25 -9.73 2.03 14.31
N SER A 26 -8.82 2.69 15.02
CA SER A 26 -7.60 3.25 14.43
C SER A 26 -6.39 2.92 15.27
N LEU A 27 -5.40 2.26 14.68
CA LEU A 27 -4.17 1.86 15.36
C LEU A 27 -2.94 2.43 14.65
N GLU A 28 -2.16 3.24 15.36
CA GLU A 28 -0.94 3.87 14.88
C GLU A 28 0.27 3.43 15.72
N ILE A 29 1.19 2.69 15.10
CA ILE A 29 2.42 2.18 15.75
C ILE A 29 3.59 2.43 14.80
N ARG A 30 3.89 3.71 14.57
CA ARG A 30 4.99 4.12 13.70
C ARG A 30 6.32 4.02 14.44
N ASN A 31 7.41 3.84 13.70
CA ASN A 31 8.78 3.93 14.23
C ASN A 31 9.08 2.96 15.39
N ASN A 32 8.61 1.72 15.27
CA ASN A 32 8.88 0.65 16.23
C ASN A 32 9.74 -0.45 15.57
N GLN A 33 9.80 -1.63 16.16
CA GLN A 33 10.58 -2.77 15.66
C GLN A 33 9.66 -3.94 15.30
N ILE A 34 8.40 -3.64 14.94
CA ILE A 34 7.40 -4.67 14.66
C ILE A 34 7.89 -5.53 13.50
N ASN A 35 8.03 -6.82 13.75
CA ASN A 35 8.35 -7.83 12.73
C ASN A 35 7.35 -8.99 12.74
N ASN A 36 6.47 -9.04 13.76
CA ASN A 36 5.43 -10.05 13.90
C ASN A 36 4.05 -9.38 14.05
N CYS A 37 3.22 -9.56 13.03
CA CYS A 37 1.87 -8.98 12.96
C CYS A 37 0.76 -10.02 13.20
N ILE A 38 1.07 -11.23 13.69
CA ILE A 38 0.07 -12.31 13.83
C ILE A 38 -1.14 -11.84 14.64
N SER A 39 -0.96 -11.12 15.75
CA SER A 39 -2.06 -10.66 16.62
C SER A 39 -3.07 -9.70 15.97
N LEU A 40 -2.84 -9.21 14.75
CA LEU A 40 -3.83 -8.43 14.00
C LEU A 40 -5.19 -9.14 13.88
N TYR A 41 -5.24 -10.48 13.88
CA TYR A 41 -6.50 -11.22 13.76
C TYR A 41 -7.53 -10.92 14.87
N ARG A 42 -7.12 -10.31 15.99
CA ARG A 42 -8.01 -9.96 17.11
C ARG A 42 -8.62 -8.57 17.02
N LEU A 43 -8.10 -7.70 16.16
CA LEU A 43 -8.46 -6.28 16.11
C LEU A 43 -9.57 -6.04 15.07
N LEU A 44 -10.70 -6.74 15.24
CA LEU A 44 -11.76 -6.90 14.24
C LEU A 44 -12.48 -5.60 13.84
N GLN A 45 -12.41 -4.57 14.70
CA GLN A 45 -13.04 -3.27 14.45
C GLN A 45 -12.12 -2.29 13.71
N LEU A 46 -10.88 -2.67 13.36
CA LEU A 46 -9.94 -1.78 12.69
C LEU A 46 -10.46 -1.30 11.33
N LYS A 47 -10.40 0.02 11.15
CA LYS A 47 -10.65 0.74 9.90
C LYS A 47 -9.37 1.38 9.37
N THR A 48 -8.50 1.82 10.26
CA THR A 48 -7.21 2.44 9.92
C THR A 48 -6.09 1.75 10.67
N LEU A 49 -5.07 1.31 9.93
CA LEU A 49 -3.88 0.70 10.51
C LEU A 49 -2.62 1.36 9.93
N ASN A 50 -1.77 1.86 10.80
CA ASN A 50 -0.47 2.41 10.43
C ASN A 50 0.66 1.72 11.18
N LEU A 51 1.45 0.96 10.45
CA LEU A 51 2.65 0.25 10.88
C LEU A 51 3.89 0.73 10.10
N SER A 52 3.88 1.97 9.61
CA SER A 52 5.02 2.52 8.86
C SER A 52 6.28 2.61 9.72
N HIS A 53 7.45 2.53 9.09
CA HIS A 53 8.75 2.55 9.76
C HIS A 53 8.89 1.45 10.83
N ASN A 54 8.72 0.20 10.42
CA ASN A 54 8.93 -0.99 11.24
C ASN A 54 9.87 -1.97 10.51
N GLN A 55 9.87 -3.25 10.91
CA GLN A 55 10.73 -4.29 10.35
C GLN A 55 9.90 -5.45 9.78
N ILE A 56 8.72 -5.15 9.23
CA ILE A 56 7.78 -6.15 8.74
C ILE A 56 8.28 -6.70 7.40
N GLU A 57 8.52 -8.00 7.34
CA GLU A 57 8.89 -8.70 6.09
C GLU A 57 7.68 -9.32 5.40
N LYS A 58 6.67 -9.72 6.17
CA LYS A 58 5.44 -10.32 5.67
C LYS A 58 4.28 -9.99 6.58
N LEU A 59 3.15 -9.60 5.98
CA LEU A 59 1.88 -9.52 6.69
C LEU A 59 1.21 -10.90 6.72
N PRO A 60 0.55 -11.28 7.83
CA PRO A 60 -0.33 -12.43 7.83
C PRO A 60 -1.54 -12.17 6.94
N SER A 61 -2.38 -13.20 6.76
CA SER A 61 -3.70 -12.99 6.19
C SER A 61 -4.47 -11.96 7.02
N LEU A 62 -4.98 -10.93 6.34
CA LEU A 62 -5.78 -9.87 6.95
C LEU A 62 -7.29 -10.14 6.85
N VAL A 63 -7.72 -11.34 6.44
CA VAL A 63 -9.14 -11.74 6.34
C VAL A 63 -10.00 -11.28 7.54
N PRO A 64 -9.55 -11.41 8.81
CA PRO A 64 -10.36 -11.00 9.96
C PRO A 64 -10.61 -9.48 10.03
N LEU A 65 -9.76 -8.67 9.38
CA LEU A 65 -9.87 -7.21 9.34
C LEU A 65 -10.81 -6.75 8.21
N SER A 66 -12.02 -7.32 8.17
CA SER A 66 -12.99 -7.06 7.10
C SER A 66 -13.47 -5.60 7.02
N ASN A 67 -13.22 -4.79 8.04
CA ASN A 67 -13.54 -3.37 8.10
C ASN A 67 -12.37 -2.44 7.72
N LEU A 68 -11.19 -2.98 7.40
CA LEU A 68 -9.98 -2.20 7.16
C LEU A 68 -10.09 -1.41 5.85
N GLN A 69 -10.04 -0.08 5.95
CA GLN A 69 -10.18 0.85 4.82
C GLN A 69 -8.85 1.48 4.43
N THR A 70 -7.98 1.77 5.42
CA THR A 70 -6.68 2.41 5.19
C THR A 70 -5.58 1.60 5.86
N LEU A 71 -4.58 1.22 5.06
CA LEU A 71 -3.37 0.54 5.53
C LEU A 71 -2.13 1.31 5.10
N ASP A 72 -1.28 1.63 6.08
CA ASP A 72 0.06 2.16 5.82
C ASP A 72 1.12 1.27 6.45
N VAL A 73 1.92 0.66 5.60
CA VAL A 73 3.06 -0.20 5.92
C VAL A 73 4.30 0.26 5.18
N SER A 74 4.37 1.56 4.86
CA SER A 74 5.53 2.16 4.22
C SER A 74 6.79 2.04 5.08
N ASN A 75 7.98 2.03 4.48
CA ASN A 75 9.26 1.88 5.20
C ASN A 75 9.30 0.58 6.03
N ASN A 76 9.13 -0.55 5.36
CA ASN A 76 9.28 -1.89 5.92
C ASN A 76 10.14 -2.74 4.97
N LYS A 77 10.07 -4.07 5.06
CA LYS A 77 10.81 -5.02 4.23
C LYS A 77 9.88 -5.97 3.48
N ILE A 78 8.65 -5.52 3.19
CA ILE A 78 7.62 -6.36 2.58
C ILE A 78 7.98 -6.61 1.12
N SER A 79 7.96 -7.87 0.71
CA SER A 79 8.29 -8.29 -0.67
C SER A 79 7.12 -8.88 -1.45
N SER A 80 5.98 -9.12 -0.80
CA SER A 80 4.77 -9.72 -1.39
C SER A 80 3.50 -8.98 -0.97
N LEU A 81 2.52 -8.97 -1.87
CA LEU A 81 1.18 -8.40 -1.68
C LEU A 81 0.09 -9.47 -1.46
N ASP A 82 0.45 -10.71 -1.13
CA ASP A 82 -0.51 -11.82 -0.96
C ASP A 82 -1.69 -11.51 -0.01
N PHE A 83 -1.48 -10.63 0.96
CA PHE A 83 -2.51 -10.22 1.91
C PHE A 83 -3.68 -9.48 1.25
N LEU A 84 -3.50 -8.91 0.05
CA LEU A 84 -4.54 -8.16 -0.66
C LEU A 84 -5.65 -9.04 -1.24
N VAL A 85 -5.38 -10.32 -1.50
CA VAL A 85 -6.34 -11.25 -2.12
C VAL A 85 -7.65 -11.33 -1.33
N SER A 86 -7.60 -11.07 -0.03
CA SER A 86 -8.78 -11.14 0.85
C SER A 86 -9.33 -9.79 1.31
N GLN A 87 -8.77 -8.65 0.89
CA GLN A 87 -9.08 -7.34 1.45
C GLN A 87 -10.16 -6.59 0.67
N GLN A 88 -11.42 -7.01 0.83
CA GLN A 88 -12.53 -6.46 0.05
C GLN A 88 -12.91 -5.01 0.40
N SER A 89 -12.55 -4.52 1.60
CA SER A 89 -12.90 -3.18 2.08
C SER A 89 -11.78 -2.14 1.97
N LEU A 90 -10.55 -2.57 1.60
CA LEU A 90 -9.38 -1.71 1.59
C LEU A 90 -9.44 -0.69 0.44
N GLN A 91 -9.49 0.59 0.81
CA GLN A 91 -9.62 1.72 -0.11
C GLN A 91 -8.28 2.37 -0.40
N GLU A 92 -7.42 2.46 0.62
CA GLU A 92 -6.12 3.11 0.52
C GLU A 92 -4.99 2.20 1.05
N LEU A 93 -3.96 2.03 0.22
CA LEU A 93 -2.73 1.34 0.59
C LEU A 93 -1.53 2.25 0.37
N GLN A 94 -0.79 2.51 1.45
CA GLN A 94 0.55 3.08 1.44
C GLN A 94 1.56 1.99 1.76
N ILE A 95 2.41 1.64 0.80
CA ILE A 95 3.45 0.61 0.95
C ILE A 95 4.77 1.07 0.29
N ALA A 96 4.99 2.38 0.29
CA ALA A 96 6.21 2.96 -0.26
C ALA A 96 7.45 2.49 0.52
N GLN A 97 8.62 2.47 -0.12
CA GLN A 97 9.88 2.07 0.53
C GLN A 97 9.81 0.66 1.12
N ASN A 98 9.55 -0.32 0.25
CA ASN A 98 9.54 -1.75 0.56
C ASN A 98 10.33 -2.50 -0.54
N CYS A 99 10.19 -3.83 -0.62
CA CYS A 99 10.91 -4.69 -1.56
C CYS A 99 9.96 -5.39 -2.56
N ILE A 100 8.86 -4.72 -2.95
CA ILE A 100 7.85 -5.31 -3.83
C ILE A 100 8.37 -5.34 -5.26
N LYS A 101 8.31 -6.51 -5.89
CA LYS A 101 8.71 -6.70 -7.30
C LYS A 101 7.51 -6.87 -8.22
N GLU A 102 6.44 -7.47 -7.72
CA GLU A 102 5.26 -7.82 -8.50
C GLU A 102 4.01 -7.25 -7.85
N LEU A 103 3.20 -6.59 -8.67
CA LEU A 103 1.85 -6.20 -8.29
C LEU A 103 0.92 -7.41 -8.39
N VAL A 104 -0.20 -7.34 -7.67
CA VAL A 104 -1.28 -8.33 -7.75
C VAL A 104 -2.57 -7.62 -8.18
N VAL A 105 -3.58 -8.41 -8.55
CA VAL A 105 -4.92 -7.86 -8.77
C VAL A 105 -5.40 -7.20 -7.49
N LEU A 106 -5.77 -5.91 -7.58
CA LEU A 106 -6.17 -5.12 -6.43
C LEU A 106 -7.64 -5.36 -6.08
N PRO A 107 -8.04 -5.17 -4.81
CA PRO A 107 -9.44 -5.12 -4.43
C PRO A 107 -10.23 -4.08 -5.24
N LEU A 108 -11.48 -4.39 -5.59
CA LEU A 108 -12.36 -3.48 -6.35
C LEU A 108 -12.69 -2.18 -5.59
N SER A 109 -12.54 -2.18 -4.27
CA SER A 109 -12.70 -1.02 -3.39
C SER A 109 -11.50 -0.08 -3.39
N MET A 110 -10.34 -0.52 -3.88
CA MET A 110 -9.11 0.25 -3.81
C MET A 110 -9.15 1.44 -4.77
N VAL A 111 -9.00 2.63 -4.21
CA VAL A 111 -9.04 3.91 -4.92
C VAL A 111 -7.69 4.63 -4.90
N ARG A 112 -6.83 4.37 -3.92
CA ARG A 112 -5.50 4.99 -3.82
C ARG A 112 -4.43 3.96 -3.49
N LEU A 113 -3.39 3.93 -4.32
CA LEU A 113 -2.24 3.06 -4.14
C LEU A 113 -0.95 3.86 -4.23
N ASN A 114 -0.10 3.73 -3.22
CA ASN A 114 1.26 4.23 -3.24
C ASN A 114 2.26 3.09 -3.04
N VAL A 115 2.99 2.79 -4.11
CA VAL A 115 4.07 1.77 -4.16
C VAL A 115 5.40 2.42 -4.53
N GLU A 116 5.56 3.72 -4.24
CA GLU A 116 6.80 4.45 -4.50
C GLU A 116 8.02 3.73 -3.90
N GLN A 117 9.15 3.77 -4.61
CA GLN A 117 10.43 3.27 -4.11
C GLN A 117 10.36 1.79 -3.72
N ASN A 118 9.93 0.99 -4.70
CA ASN A 118 9.95 -0.48 -4.69
C ASN A 118 10.73 -0.96 -5.94
N GLU A 119 10.55 -2.21 -6.35
CA GLU A 119 11.23 -2.84 -7.48
C GLU A 119 10.27 -3.27 -8.61
N ILE A 120 9.10 -2.61 -8.72
CA ILE A 120 8.05 -2.98 -9.66
C ILE A 120 8.45 -2.64 -11.10
N SER A 121 8.26 -3.59 -12.02
CA SER A 121 8.55 -3.40 -13.45
C SER A 121 7.32 -3.44 -14.35
N SER A 122 6.21 -4.05 -13.90
CA SER A 122 4.99 -4.23 -14.68
C SER A 122 3.75 -3.68 -13.97
N LEU A 123 2.85 -3.07 -14.74
CA LEU A 123 1.58 -2.49 -14.30
C LEU A 123 0.36 -3.30 -14.78
N GLU A 124 0.55 -4.41 -15.52
CA GLU A 124 -0.57 -5.23 -16.00
C GLU A 124 -1.55 -5.65 -14.89
N PRO A 125 -1.13 -6.04 -13.68
CA PRO A 125 -2.07 -6.42 -12.62
C PRO A 125 -3.05 -5.32 -12.20
N VAL A 126 -2.72 -4.05 -12.44
CA VAL A 126 -3.57 -2.89 -12.05
C VAL A 126 -4.37 -2.31 -13.22
N ARG A 127 -4.24 -2.88 -14.42
CA ARG A 127 -4.88 -2.38 -15.65
C ARG A 127 -6.38 -2.17 -15.56
N HIS A 128 -7.07 -3.05 -14.84
CA HIS A 128 -8.53 -3.01 -14.66
C HIS A 128 -8.96 -2.46 -13.30
N SER A 129 -8.04 -1.85 -12.55
CA SER A 129 -8.35 -1.27 -11.24
C SER A 129 -9.17 0.02 -11.37
N ARG A 130 -9.85 0.37 -10.29
CA ARG A 130 -10.60 1.63 -10.12
C ARG A 130 -9.79 2.71 -9.40
N LEU A 131 -8.47 2.62 -9.51
CA LEU A 131 -7.58 3.57 -8.85
C LEU A 131 -7.83 4.97 -9.41
N GLN A 132 -8.00 5.92 -8.49
CA GLN A 132 -8.04 7.35 -8.79
C GLN A 132 -6.67 8.00 -8.57
N PHE A 133 -5.87 7.43 -7.66
CA PHE A 133 -4.50 7.84 -7.38
C PHE A 133 -3.55 6.65 -7.44
N LEU A 134 -2.47 6.78 -8.21
CA LEU A 134 -1.40 5.79 -8.29
C LEU A 134 -0.02 6.45 -8.23
N ASN A 135 0.76 6.15 -7.20
CA ASN A 135 2.18 6.51 -7.16
C ASN A 135 3.05 5.26 -7.36
N VAL A 136 3.71 5.20 -8.51
CA VAL A 136 4.68 4.16 -8.93
C VAL A 136 6.07 4.75 -9.13
N SER A 137 6.35 5.92 -8.55
CA SER A 137 7.65 6.58 -8.67
C SER A 137 8.78 5.73 -8.10
N GLN A 138 10.01 5.96 -8.56
CA GLN A 138 11.20 5.27 -8.04
C GLN A 138 11.12 3.73 -8.12
N ASN A 139 10.55 3.20 -9.20
CA ASN A 139 10.46 1.76 -9.47
C ASN A 139 11.34 1.39 -10.69
N LYS A 140 11.05 0.25 -11.34
CA LYS A 140 11.80 -0.30 -12.48
C LYS A 140 11.01 -0.31 -13.79
N ILE A 141 10.01 0.58 -13.93
CA ILE A 141 9.19 0.69 -15.13
C ILE A 141 10.00 1.28 -16.29
N SER A 142 10.17 0.52 -17.37
CA SER A 142 11.17 0.84 -18.40
C SER A 142 10.64 0.95 -19.83
N ASN A 143 9.40 0.53 -20.08
CA ASN A 143 8.88 0.39 -21.43
C ASN A 143 7.60 1.21 -21.67
N GLN A 144 7.30 1.48 -22.95
CA GLN A 144 6.13 2.25 -23.38
C GLN A 144 4.81 1.49 -23.22
N SER A 145 4.82 0.16 -23.19
CA SER A 145 3.60 -0.63 -22.97
C SER A 145 3.00 -0.39 -21.58
N GLU A 146 3.84 -0.20 -20.55
CA GLU A 146 3.34 0.13 -19.21
C GLU A 146 2.59 1.48 -19.19
N ILE A 147 3.03 2.45 -19.99
CA ILE A 147 2.36 3.76 -20.08
C ILE A 147 0.98 3.63 -20.73
N LYS A 148 0.85 2.77 -21.74
CA LYS A 148 -0.45 2.51 -22.40
C LYS A 148 -1.49 1.94 -21.44
N ILE A 149 -1.05 1.18 -20.43
CA ILE A 149 -1.94 0.68 -19.37
C ILE A 149 -2.53 1.86 -18.60
N LEU A 150 -1.68 2.80 -18.16
CA LEU A 150 -2.09 3.98 -17.38
C LEU A 150 -3.08 4.87 -18.16
N LEU A 151 -2.85 5.06 -19.47
CA LEU A 151 -3.75 5.83 -20.33
C LEU A 151 -5.14 5.18 -20.50
N GLN A 152 -5.27 3.86 -20.28
CA GLN A 152 -6.53 3.13 -20.38
C GLN A 152 -7.32 3.08 -19.07
N MET A 153 -6.73 3.51 -17.95
CA MET A 153 -7.38 3.47 -16.64
C MET A 153 -8.39 4.63 -16.51
N LEU A 154 -9.67 4.33 -16.71
CA LEU A 154 -10.75 5.32 -16.84
C LEU A 154 -10.98 6.17 -15.59
N GLU A 155 -10.72 5.62 -14.41
CA GLU A 155 -10.93 6.33 -13.14
C GLU A 155 -9.66 7.05 -12.64
N LEU A 156 -8.51 6.85 -13.29
CA LEU A 156 -7.22 7.38 -12.84
C LEU A 156 -7.14 8.88 -13.08
N ARG A 157 -7.02 9.65 -11.99
CA ARG A 157 -6.99 11.12 -12.02
C ARG A 157 -5.59 11.66 -11.77
N GLN A 158 -4.83 10.99 -10.91
CA GLN A 158 -3.49 11.41 -10.54
C GLN A 158 -2.55 10.21 -10.58
N VAL A 159 -1.44 10.37 -11.30
CA VAL A 159 -0.38 9.38 -11.37
C VAL A 159 0.99 10.02 -11.21
N SER A 160 1.85 9.37 -10.43
CA SER A 160 3.26 9.74 -10.32
C SER A 160 4.12 8.55 -10.72
N ILE A 161 4.93 8.73 -11.76
CA ILE A 161 5.82 7.71 -12.34
C ILE A 161 7.27 8.20 -12.44
N VAL A 162 7.59 9.30 -11.76
CA VAL A 162 8.92 9.92 -11.85
C VAL A 162 10.01 9.00 -11.31
N LYS A 163 11.24 9.21 -11.75
CA LYS A 163 12.41 8.41 -11.35
C LYS A 163 12.28 6.90 -11.64
N ASN A 164 11.56 6.55 -12.70
CA ASN A 164 11.62 5.24 -13.36
C ASN A 164 12.51 5.33 -14.60
N PRO A 165 13.06 4.21 -15.12
CA PRO A 165 13.80 4.22 -16.38
C PRO A 165 13.05 4.89 -17.54
N ILE A 166 11.72 4.73 -17.63
CA ILE A 166 10.88 5.36 -18.67
C ILE A 166 10.72 6.89 -18.51
N SER A 167 11.07 7.47 -17.35
CA SER A 167 10.71 8.87 -17.03
C SER A 167 11.26 9.92 -18.00
N LYS A 168 12.35 9.62 -18.71
CA LYS A 168 12.93 10.53 -19.72
C LYS A 168 12.18 10.49 -21.05
N ASP A 169 11.51 9.39 -21.34
CA ASP A 169 10.90 9.09 -22.64
C ASP A 169 9.37 9.00 -22.54
N LEU A 170 8.77 9.72 -21.58
CA LEU A 170 7.32 9.75 -21.41
C LEU A 170 6.64 10.38 -22.64
N PRO A 171 5.64 9.69 -23.23
CA PRO A 171 4.80 10.21 -24.32
C PRO A 171 4.14 11.56 -24.01
N ALA A 172 3.84 12.33 -25.06
CA ALA A 172 3.26 13.66 -24.92
C ALA A 172 1.81 13.63 -24.40
N ASP A 173 1.02 12.65 -24.83
CA ASP A 173 -0.35 12.39 -24.36
C ASP A 173 -0.38 12.07 -22.86
N PHE A 174 0.56 11.25 -22.37
CA PHE A 174 0.71 11.00 -20.94
C PHE A 174 0.97 12.28 -20.15
N LYS A 175 1.86 13.14 -20.65
CA LYS A 175 2.14 14.44 -20.02
C LYS A 175 0.90 15.33 -20.04
N GLN A 176 0.15 15.38 -21.14
CA GLN A 176 -1.07 16.19 -21.23
C GLN A 176 -2.17 15.71 -20.27
N GLN A 177 -2.33 14.39 -20.12
CA GLN A 177 -3.38 13.82 -19.27
C GLN A 177 -3.09 13.99 -17.78
N PHE A 178 -1.81 13.92 -17.37
CA PHE A 178 -1.44 13.81 -15.96
C PHE A 178 -0.52 14.92 -15.42
N GLN A 179 -0.08 15.89 -16.23
CA GLN A 179 0.58 17.10 -15.71
C GLN A 179 -0.48 18.11 -15.23
N GLY A 180 -0.70 18.18 -13.92
CA GLY A 180 -1.61 19.18 -13.33
C GLY A 180 -2.06 18.95 -11.89
N GLY A 181 -1.52 17.97 -11.16
CA GLY A 181 -1.86 17.68 -9.77
C GLY A 181 -0.66 17.41 -8.89
#